data_AF-A0A3D6DFZ4-F1
#
_entry.id   AF-A0A3D6DFZ4-F1
#
_cell.length_a   1.000
_cell.length_b   1.000
_cell.length_c   1.000
_cell.angle_alpha   90.00
_cell.angle_beta   90.00
_cell.angle_gamma   90.00
#
_symmetry.space_group_name_H-M   'P 1'
#
loop_
_entity.id
_entity.type
_entity.pdbx_description
1 polymer ?
#
loop_
_entity_poly.entity_id
_entity_poly.type
_entity_poly.pdbx_seq_one_letter_code
_entity_poly.pdbx_strand_id
1 'polypeptide(L)'
;MKRIIKNYNNVEERHLKLIAEAFPEGFSDEDLQSMTLADGRLMRCLEIRTDEVLYLFRIDRAMLEVLEEGMEEGFDMGNID
;
A
#
# COMPACT_ATOMS: atom_id res chain seq x y z
N MET A 1 -17.00 7.34 9.60
CA MET A 1 -15.92 6.82 8.73
C MET A 1 -14.63 6.78 9.53
N LYS A 2 -14.05 5.60 9.72
CA LYS A 2 -12.82 5.38 10.52
C LYS A 2 -11.59 5.44 9.61
N ARG A 3 -10.46 5.93 10.10
CA ARG A 3 -9.17 5.91 9.38
C ARG A 3 -8.29 4.84 10.02
N ILE A 4 -7.79 3.90 9.23
CA ILE A 4 -6.95 2.80 9.73
C ILE A 4 -5.70 2.73 8.87
N ILE A 5 -4.53 2.87 9.51
CA ILE A 5 -3.23 2.70 8.85
C ILE A 5 -2.82 1.24 8.98
N LYS A 6 -2.51 0.62 7.85
CA LYS A 6 -2.06 -0.77 7.74
C LYS A 6 -0.67 -0.80 7.13
N ASN A 7 0.18 -1.71 7.58
CA ASN A 7 1.52 -1.99 7.07
C ASN A 7 1.58 -3.48 6.72
N TYR A 8 2.56 -3.92 5.93
CA TYR A 8 2.73 -5.34 5.59
C TYR A 8 2.64 -6.30 6.81
N ASN A 9 3.19 -5.91 7.96
CA ASN A 9 3.15 -6.68 9.21
C ASN A 9 1.75 -6.90 9.83
N ASN A 10 0.73 -6.12 9.44
CA ASN A 10 -0.61 -6.17 10.05
C ASN A 10 -1.75 -6.28 9.02
N VAL A 11 -1.39 -6.68 7.81
CA VAL A 11 -2.28 -6.99 6.69
C VAL A 11 -2.72 -8.45 6.79
N GLU A 12 -4.02 -8.65 6.97
CA GLU A 12 -4.69 -9.95 6.81
C GLU A 12 -5.15 -10.17 5.35
N GLU A 13 -5.45 -11.42 4.96
CA GLU A 13 -5.90 -11.81 3.60
C GLU A 13 -7.03 -10.92 3.04
N ARG A 14 -8.00 -10.53 3.87
CA ARG A 14 -9.09 -9.64 3.44
C ARG A 14 -8.61 -8.29 2.92
N HIS A 15 -7.49 -7.77 3.43
CA HIS A 15 -6.97 -6.48 2.99
C HIS A 15 -6.16 -6.63 1.70
N LEU A 16 -5.51 -7.77 1.48
CA LEU A 16 -4.88 -8.07 0.18
C LEU A 16 -5.94 -8.13 -0.93
N LYS A 17 -7.09 -8.75 -0.65
CA LYS A 17 -8.24 -8.73 -1.57
C LYS A 17 -8.71 -7.32 -1.89
N LEU A 18 -8.84 -6.45 -0.88
CA LEU A 18 -9.19 -5.04 -1.11
C LEU A 18 -8.18 -4.33 -2.03
N ILE A 19 -6.89 -4.60 -1.86
CA ILE A 19 -5.85 -4.04 -2.74
C ILE A 19 -6.00 -4.58 -4.16
N ALA A 20 -6.14 -5.90 -4.33
CA ALA A 20 -6.29 -6.53 -5.65
C ALA A 20 -7.60 -6.12 -6.36
N GLU A 21 -8.68 -5.90 -5.62
CA GLU A 21 -9.96 -5.44 -6.18
C GLU A 21 -9.88 -3.96 -6.62
N ALA A 22 -9.15 -3.13 -5.87
CA ALA A 22 -8.97 -1.72 -6.20
C ALA A 22 -7.94 -1.52 -7.33
N PHE A 23 -6.92 -2.38 -7.38
CA PHE A 23 -5.79 -2.31 -8.30
C PHE A 23 -5.53 -3.68 -8.94
N PRO A 24 -6.44 -4.16 -9.81
CA PRO A 24 -6.34 -5.49 -10.42
C PRO A 24 -5.13 -5.63 -11.36
N GLU A 25 -4.69 -4.53 -11.96
CA GLU A 25 -3.52 -4.46 -12.84
C GLU A 25 -2.24 -4.08 -12.07
N GLY A 26 -2.31 -4.02 -10.73
CA GLY A 26 -1.26 -3.46 -9.88
C GLY A 26 -1.39 -1.94 -9.68
N PHE A 27 -0.46 -1.39 -8.91
CA PHE A 27 -0.36 0.04 -8.59
C PHE A 27 1.07 0.51 -8.79
N SER A 28 1.22 1.80 -9.09
CA SER A 28 2.49 2.48 -9.34
C SER A 28 2.69 3.61 -8.32
N ASP A 29 3.83 4.31 -8.40
CA ASP A 29 4.08 5.45 -7.51
C ASP A 29 3.06 6.58 -7.68
N GLU A 30 2.45 6.71 -8.87
CA GLU A 30 1.40 7.69 -9.16
C GLU A 30 0.11 7.43 -8.35
N ASP A 31 -0.11 6.19 -7.93
CA ASP A 31 -1.25 5.78 -7.11
C ASP A 31 -1.00 6.00 -5.61
N LEU A 32 0.25 6.30 -5.22
CA LEU A 32 0.63 6.46 -3.82
C LEU A 32 0.44 7.90 -3.33
N GLN A 33 -0.29 8.03 -2.23
CA GLN A 33 -0.43 9.29 -1.53
C GLN A 33 0.75 9.50 -0.57
N SER A 34 1.49 10.59 -0.78
CA SER A 34 2.54 11.03 0.14
C SER A 34 1.97 11.87 1.29
N MET A 35 2.37 11.57 2.51
CA MET A 35 2.04 12.35 3.71
C MET A 35 3.22 12.50 4.66
N THR A 36 3.28 13.64 5.33
CA THR A 36 4.29 13.91 6.35
C THR A 36 3.77 13.49 7.72
N LEU A 37 4.52 12.63 8.41
CA LEU A 37 4.25 12.21 9.77
C LEU A 37 4.61 13.31 10.78
N ALA A 38 4.14 13.15 12.01
CA ALA A 38 4.39 14.12 13.09
C ALA A 38 5.89 14.29 13.43
N ASP A 39 6.72 13.32 13.09
CA ASP A 39 8.19 13.36 13.27
C ASP A 39 8.94 13.93 12.05
N GLY A 40 8.22 14.41 11.04
CA GLY A 40 8.79 15.00 9.82
C GLY A 40 9.18 13.98 8.75
N ARG A 41 8.99 12.67 8.98
CA ARG A 41 9.25 11.65 7.96
C ARG A 41 8.14 11.64 6.90
N LEU A 42 8.52 11.39 5.65
CA LEU A 42 7.58 11.12 4.57
C LEU A 42 7.12 9.66 4.64
N MET A 43 5.81 9.46 4.50
CA MET A 43 5.16 8.17 4.37
C MET A 43 4.38 8.15 3.06
N ARG A 44 4.62 7.14 2.22
CA ARG A 44 3.77 6.82 1.07
C ARG A 44 2.74 5.78 1.47
N CYS A 45 1.50 5.94 1.03
CA CYS A 45 0.45 4.97 1.27
C CYS A 45 -0.53 4.86 0.12
N LEU A 46 -1.04 3.65 -0.09
CA LEU A 46 -2.17 3.38 -0.97
C LEU A 46 -3.47 3.65 -0.20
N GLU A 47 -4.29 4.57 -0.69
CA GLU A 47 -5.56 4.93 -0.07
C GLU A 47 -6.70 4.11 -0.69
N ILE A 48 -7.36 3.27 0.11
CA ILE A 48 -8.53 2.51 -0.32
C ILE A 48 -9.72 2.85 0.57
N ARG A 49 -10.79 3.33 -0.05
CA ARG A 49 -11.99 3.78 0.63
C ARG A 49 -13.09 2.73 0.52
N THR A 50 -13.58 2.31 1.68
CA THR A 50 -14.81 1.52 1.84
C THR A 50 -15.90 2.39 2.46
N ASP A 51 -17.13 1.88 2.55
CA ASP A 51 -18.27 2.61 3.13
C ASP A 51 -18.02 3.09 4.57
N GLU A 52 -17.29 2.28 5.36
CA GLU A 52 -17.08 2.54 6.79
C GLU A 52 -15.66 2.99 7.13
N VAL A 53 -14.68 2.56 6.34
CA VAL A 53 -13.25 2.68 6.65
C VAL A 53 -12.45 3.24 5.49
N LEU A 54 -11.59 4.21 5.79
CA LEU A 54 -10.49 4.62 4.93
C LEU A 54 -9.24 3.86 5.35
N TYR A 55 -8.80 2.93 4.52
CA TYR A 55 -7.54 2.23 4.72
C TYR A 55 -6.40 3.00 4.07
N LEU A 56 -5.32 3.16 4.83
CA LEU A 56 -4.06 3.71 4.35
C LEU A 56 -3.02 2.61 4.47
N PHE A 57 -2.74 1.93 3.36
CA PHE A 57 -1.71 0.90 3.32
C PHE A 57 -0.36 1.57 3.14
N ARG A 58 0.43 1.66 4.21
CA ARG A 58 1.79 2.18 4.15
C ARG A 58 2.63 1.29 3.24
N ILE A 59 3.08 1.87 2.14
CA ILE A 59 4.03 1.25 1.25
C ILE A 59 5.41 1.71 1.67
N ASP A 60 6.17 0.82 2.31
CA ASP A 60 7.58 1.01 2.63
C ASP A 60 8.45 -0.03 1.92
N ARG A 61 9.77 0.19 1.93
CA ARG A 61 10.73 -0.70 1.26
C ARG A 61 10.56 -2.18 1.65
N ALA A 62 10.19 -2.46 2.90
CA ALA A 62 9.97 -3.82 3.38
C ALA A 62 8.68 -4.43 2.83
N MET A 63 7.59 -3.67 2.71
CA MET A 63 6.38 -4.13 2.03
C MET A 63 6.64 -4.43 0.56
N LEU A 64 7.49 -3.64 -0.09
CA LEU A 64 7.87 -3.86 -1.49
C LEU A 64 8.69 -5.13 -1.69
N GLU A 65 9.67 -5.36 -0.82
CA GLU A 65 10.47 -6.60 -0.81
C GLU A 65 9.56 -7.84 -0.65
N VAL A 66 8.57 -7.79 0.25
CA VAL A 66 7.59 -8.88 0.44
C VAL A 66 6.67 -9.08 -0.77
N LEU A 67 6.29 -8.00 -1.45
CA LEU A 67 5.46 -8.07 -2.66
C LEU A 67 6.23 -8.61 -3.86
N GLU A 68 7.49 -8.22 -4.01
CA GLU A 68 8.40 -8.67 -5.07
C GLU A 68 8.76 -10.16 -4.89
N GLU A 69 9.06 -10.61 -3.66
CA GLU A 69 9.34 -12.02 -3.37
C GLU A 69 8.09 -12.92 -3.49
N GLY A 70 6.89 -12.35 -3.28
CA GLY A 70 5.63 -13.08 -3.31
C GLY A 70 4.98 -13.21 -4.69
N MET A 71 5.47 -12.48 -5.71
CA MET A 71 4.90 -12.45 -7.06
C MET A 71 5.95 -12.91 -8.08
N GLU A 72 5.90 -14.19 -8.49
CA GLU A 72 6.85 -14.83 -9.42
C GLU A 72 6.87 -14.27 -10.85
N GLU A 73 6.04 -13.26 -11.17
CA GLU A 73 6.00 -12.62 -12.49
C GLU A 73 6.06 -11.08 -12.39
N GLY A 74 7.29 -10.56 -12.30
CA GLY A 74 7.66 -9.27 -12.91
C GLY A 74 6.85 -8.04 -12.49
N PHE A 75 6.64 -7.82 -11.18
CA PHE A 75 6.14 -6.53 -10.69
C PHE A 75 7.25 -5.47 -10.83
N ASP A 76 7.37 -4.87 -12.02
CA ASP A 76 8.36 -3.81 -12.31
C ASP A 76 7.95 -2.51 -11.60
N MET A 77 8.34 -2.39 -10.34
CA MET A 77 8.31 -1.14 -9.59
C MET A 77 9.42 -0.23 -10.09
N GLY A 78 9.17 0.42 -11.23
CA GLY A 78 10.06 1.43 -11.80
C GLY A 78 10.48 2.45 -10.75
N ASN A 79 11.79 2.46 -10.46
CA ASN A 79 12.56 3.38 -9.62
C ASN A 79 11.74 4.22 -8.62
N ILE A 80 11.53 3.63 -7.46
CA ILE A 80 11.14 4.34 -6.24
C ILE A 80 12.41 4.97 -5.65
N ASP A 81 12.73 6.19 -6.11
CA ASP A 81 13.61 7.10 -5.36
C ASP A 81 12.90 7.63 -4.10
#